data_AF-A0A356VY29-F1
#
_entry.id   AF-A0A356VY29-F1
#
_cell.length_a   1.000
_cell.length_b   1.000
_cell.length_c   1.000
_cell.angle_alpha   90.00
_cell.angle_beta   90.00
_cell.angle_gamma   90.00
#
_symmetry.space_group_name_H-M   'P 1'
#
loop_
_entity.id
_entity.type
_entity.pdbx_description
1 polymer ?
#
loop_
_entity_poly.entity_id
_entity_poly.type
_entity_poly.pdbx_seq_one_letter_code
_entity_poly.pdbx_strand_id
1 'polypeptide(L)'
;SIQVHPDDAYVRAHGGGYGKTEMWYVVDCEPGASLYYGFDHKISKDEFRKRIADNTLEQVLNRVPVHAGDVFFIEAGTLHAIGAGILIAEIQQNSNLTYRIYDYGRVDTNGKTRPLHIAQALDVTRLERPTRPTRPQGGPESLDGFSRRLLASCDIFTVYEMKIREAALRADEKSFHSLICLDGDALLLDRGKPLFAFR
;
A
#
# COMPACT_ATOMS: atom_id res chain seq x y z
N SER A 1 11.07 4.91 4.66
CA SER A 1 12.03 5.16 3.58
C SER A 1 11.27 5.50 2.33
N ILE A 2 11.89 6.22 1.41
CA ILE A 2 11.42 6.36 0.04
C ILE A 2 11.83 5.11 -0.72
N GLN A 3 10.86 4.44 -1.33
CA GLN A 3 11.05 3.11 -1.89
C GLN A 3 10.18 2.88 -3.13
N VAL A 4 10.51 1.81 -3.85
CA VAL A 4 9.74 1.31 -4.98
C VAL A 4 9.75 -0.21 -4.97
N HIS A 5 8.72 -0.81 -5.56
CA HIS A 5 8.55 -2.24 -5.69
C HIS A 5 8.56 -2.65 -7.16
N PRO A 6 9.26 -3.72 -7.54
CA PRO A 6 9.23 -4.22 -8.91
C PRO A 6 7.93 -4.99 -9.21
N ASP A 7 7.62 -5.14 -10.49
CA ASP A 7 6.56 -6.02 -10.96
C ASP A 7 7.05 -7.47 -11.09
N ASP A 8 6.11 -8.40 -11.31
CA ASP A 8 6.45 -9.81 -11.47
C ASP A 8 7.38 -10.06 -12.67
N ALA A 9 7.25 -9.28 -13.75
CA ALA A 9 8.04 -9.47 -14.96
C ALA A 9 9.53 -9.17 -14.70
N TYR A 10 9.82 -8.05 -14.04
CA TYR A 10 11.17 -7.68 -13.63
C TYR A 10 11.73 -8.72 -12.66
N VAL A 11 10.96 -9.12 -11.64
CA VAL A 11 11.45 -10.08 -10.64
C VAL A 11 11.79 -11.44 -11.27
N ARG A 12 10.92 -11.97 -12.15
CA ARG A 12 11.19 -13.24 -12.86
C ARG A 12 12.42 -13.16 -13.75
N ALA A 13 12.61 -12.04 -14.47
CA ALA A 13 13.79 -11.84 -15.31
C ALA A 13 15.11 -11.82 -14.51
N HIS A 14 15.03 -11.51 -13.21
CA HIS A 14 16.18 -11.48 -12.29
C HIS A 14 16.22 -12.71 -11.36
N GLY A 15 15.54 -13.80 -11.72
CA GLY A 15 15.60 -15.08 -11.01
C GLY A 15 14.84 -15.12 -9.67
N GLY A 16 13.94 -14.15 -9.45
CA GLY A 16 13.12 -14.07 -8.24
C GLY A 16 11.70 -14.66 -8.41
N GLY A 17 10.92 -14.55 -7.34
CA GLY A 17 9.50 -14.95 -7.31
C GLY A 17 8.56 -13.83 -7.75
N TYR A 18 7.77 -13.33 -6.81
CA TYR A 18 6.73 -12.34 -7.04
C TYR A 18 7.25 -10.91 -6.93
N GLY A 19 6.73 -10.03 -7.79
CA GLY A 19 6.75 -8.58 -7.61
C GLY A 19 5.93 -8.17 -6.39
N LYS A 20 5.69 -6.87 -6.24
CA LYS A 20 4.93 -6.36 -5.10
C LYS A 20 4.06 -5.18 -5.52
N THR A 21 2.79 -5.49 -5.75
CA THR A 21 1.70 -4.52 -5.77
C THR A 21 1.00 -4.53 -4.42
N GLU A 22 0.61 -3.36 -3.95
CA GLU A 22 0.00 -3.18 -2.64
C GLU A 22 -1.14 -2.14 -2.68
N MET A 23 -1.89 -2.08 -1.59
CA MET A 23 -2.94 -1.12 -1.33
C MET A 23 -2.84 -0.70 0.14
N TRP A 24 -2.87 0.60 0.38
CA TRP A 24 -2.97 1.18 1.71
C TRP A 24 -4.36 1.78 1.91
N TYR A 25 -5.02 1.35 2.97
CA TYR A 25 -6.19 2.02 3.52
C TYR A 25 -5.77 2.81 4.75
N VAL A 26 -6.02 4.12 4.74
CA VAL A 26 -5.70 4.99 5.89
C VAL A 26 -6.76 4.76 6.95
N VAL A 27 -6.39 4.05 8.03
CA VAL A 27 -7.29 3.75 9.15
C VAL A 27 -7.47 5.01 10.00
N ASP A 28 -6.37 5.68 10.30
CA ASP A 28 -6.35 6.92 11.08
C ASP A 28 -5.11 7.77 10.72
N CYS A 29 -5.16 9.07 10.99
CA CYS A 29 -4.02 9.96 10.77
C CYS A 29 -4.08 11.24 11.61
N GLU A 30 -2.90 11.74 11.99
CA GLU A 30 -2.75 13.04 12.66
C GLU A 30 -3.08 14.21 11.71
N PRO A 31 -3.58 15.36 12.23
CA PRO A 31 -3.82 16.54 11.43
C PRO A 31 -2.56 16.99 10.65
N GLY A 32 -2.70 17.16 9.33
CA GLY A 32 -1.60 17.57 8.46
C GLY A 32 -0.66 16.45 8.02
N ALA A 33 -0.96 15.20 8.39
CA ALA A 33 -0.24 14.03 7.90
C ALA A 33 -0.32 13.93 6.37
N SER A 34 0.73 13.35 5.78
CA SER A 34 0.87 13.20 4.34
C SER A 34 1.79 12.05 4.00
N LEU A 35 1.68 11.50 2.81
CA LEU A 35 2.61 10.51 2.28
C LEU A 35 3.19 10.95 0.93
N TYR A 36 4.26 10.30 0.49
CA TYR A 36 4.74 10.44 -0.89
C TYR A 36 4.12 9.35 -1.76
N TYR A 37 3.56 9.74 -2.91
CA TYR A 37 2.91 8.84 -3.86
C TYR A 37 3.20 9.23 -5.31
N GLY A 38 4.32 8.70 -5.81
CA GLY A 38 4.91 8.98 -7.11
C GLY A 38 5.53 10.38 -7.21
N PHE A 39 5.68 10.88 -8.42
CA PHE A 39 6.26 12.19 -8.70
C PHE A 39 5.17 13.25 -8.90
N ASP A 40 5.43 14.50 -8.53
CA ASP A 40 4.46 15.57 -8.71
C ASP A 40 4.33 15.97 -10.19
N HIS A 41 5.35 15.71 -11.01
CA HIS A 41 5.34 15.82 -12.47
C HIS A 41 6.18 14.70 -13.10
N LYS A 42 6.15 14.59 -14.43
CA LYS A 42 7.00 13.65 -15.15
C LYS A 42 8.45 14.13 -15.13
N ILE A 43 9.38 13.27 -14.76
CA ILE A 43 10.83 13.57 -14.76
C ILE A 43 11.58 12.58 -15.66
N SER A 44 12.81 12.96 -16.06
CA SER A 44 13.69 12.08 -16.84
C SER A 44 14.47 11.11 -15.93
N LYS A 45 14.99 10.02 -16.51
CA LYS A 45 15.88 9.09 -15.78
C LYS A 45 17.16 9.78 -15.28
N ASP A 46 17.69 10.73 -16.04
CA ASP A 46 18.90 11.46 -15.67
C ASP A 46 18.64 12.45 -14.54
N GLU A 47 17.50 13.15 -14.57
CA GLU A 47 17.07 13.97 -13.43
C GLU A 47 16.87 13.09 -12.19
N PHE A 48 16.18 11.96 -12.31
CA PHE A 48 15.98 11.06 -11.17
C PHE A 48 17.30 10.61 -10.55
N ARG A 49 18.27 10.17 -11.38
CA ARG A 49 19.62 9.80 -10.92
C ARG A 49 20.33 10.97 -10.23
N LYS A 50 20.26 12.16 -10.82
CA LYS A 50 20.89 13.38 -10.26
C LYS A 50 20.27 13.76 -8.92
N ARG A 51 18.94 13.76 -8.80
CA ARG A 51 18.22 14.08 -7.56
C ARG A 51 18.53 13.10 -6.42
N ILE A 52 18.72 11.81 -6.74
CA ILE A 52 19.19 10.81 -5.76
C ILE A 52 20.61 11.15 -5.29
N ALA A 53 21.53 11.38 -6.22
CA ALA A 53 22.94 11.68 -5.88
C ALA A 53 23.08 12.97 -5.07
N ASP A 54 22.28 13.98 -5.40
CA ASP A 54 22.31 15.30 -4.76
C ASP A 54 21.44 15.35 -3.48
N ASN A 55 20.80 14.24 -3.06
CA ASN A 55 19.84 14.17 -1.95
C ASN A 55 18.69 15.20 -2.02
N THR A 56 18.19 15.48 -3.24
CA THR A 56 17.11 16.44 -3.50
C THR A 56 15.84 15.77 -4.03
N LEU A 57 15.74 14.44 -3.92
CA LEU A 57 14.62 13.66 -4.47
C LEU A 57 13.25 14.12 -3.98
N GLU A 58 13.12 14.45 -2.70
CA GLU A 58 11.86 14.90 -2.10
C GLU A 58 11.24 16.14 -2.77
N GLN A 59 12.06 16.95 -3.45
CA GLN A 59 11.61 18.18 -4.11
C GLN A 59 10.77 17.93 -5.37
N VAL A 60 10.78 16.69 -5.90
CA VAL A 60 10.03 16.30 -7.11
C VAL A 60 9.02 15.18 -6.81
N LEU A 61 8.78 14.87 -5.53
CA LEU A 61 7.82 13.86 -5.13
C LEU A 61 6.44 14.47 -4.91
N ASN A 62 5.42 13.71 -5.28
CA ASN A 62 4.03 14.07 -5.02
C ASN A 62 3.71 13.81 -3.54
N ARG A 63 3.73 14.89 -2.74
CA ARG A 63 3.30 14.87 -1.34
C ARG A 63 1.79 15.02 -1.26
N VAL A 64 1.10 13.95 -0.84
CA VAL A 64 -0.36 13.88 -0.78
C VAL A 64 -0.83 13.96 0.67
N PRO A 65 -1.63 14.98 1.05
CA PRO A 65 -2.30 15.00 2.36
C PRO A 65 -3.22 13.78 2.50
N VAL A 66 -3.29 13.20 3.70
CA VAL A 66 -4.11 12.01 3.95
C VAL A 66 -5.21 12.28 4.96
N HIS A 67 -6.31 11.55 4.83
CA HIS A 67 -7.42 11.50 5.77
C HIS A 67 -7.83 10.04 6.04
N ALA A 68 -8.42 9.78 7.20
CA ALA A 68 -9.01 8.48 7.50
C ALA A 68 -10.05 8.10 6.41
N GLY A 69 -9.95 6.87 5.91
CA GLY A 69 -10.77 6.34 4.82
C GLY A 69 -10.18 6.54 3.41
N ASP A 70 -9.08 7.27 3.25
CA ASP A 70 -8.37 7.37 1.97
C ASP A 70 -7.78 6.01 1.55
N VAL A 71 -7.71 5.77 0.25
CA VAL A 71 -7.19 4.52 -0.33
C VAL A 71 -6.11 4.85 -1.35
N PHE A 72 -4.93 4.27 -1.16
CA PHE A 72 -3.81 4.40 -2.09
C PHE A 72 -3.51 3.03 -2.69
N PHE A 73 -3.83 2.86 -3.98
CA PHE A 73 -3.42 1.66 -4.70
C PHE A 73 -2.03 1.86 -5.28
N ILE A 74 -1.05 1.10 -4.81
CA ILE A 74 0.36 1.27 -5.15
C ILE A 74 0.73 0.17 -6.14
N GLU A 75 0.59 0.50 -7.42
CA GLU A 75 1.07 -0.38 -8.50
C GLU A 75 2.58 -0.54 -8.42
N ALA A 76 3.08 -1.73 -8.71
CA ALA A 76 4.50 -1.97 -8.89
C ALA A 76 5.14 -0.92 -9.85
N GLY A 77 6.28 -0.39 -9.43
CA GLY A 77 6.99 0.73 -10.06
C GLY A 77 6.60 2.10 -9.53
N THR A 78 5.55 2.22 -8.70
CA THR A 78 5.19 3.49 -8.06
C THR A 78 6.14 3.76 -6.90
N LEU A 79 6.89 4.86 -6.96
CA LEU A 79 7.68 5.33 -5.82
C LEU A 79 6.75 5.83 -4.73
N HIS A 80 6.96 5.41 -3.48
CA HIS A 80 6.11 5.81 -2.37
C HIS A 80 6.89 5.84 -1.05
N ALA A 81 6.31 6.53 -0.06
CA ALA A 81 6.76 6.48 1.33
C ALA A 81 5.62 6.88 2.26
N ILE A 82 5.36 6.08 3.28
CA ILE A 82 4.47 6.50 4.37
C ILE A 82 5.14 7.65 5.16
N GLY A 83 4.35 8.67 5.49
CA GLY A 83 4.77 9.76 6.38
C GLY A 83 4.51 9.47 7.85
N ALA A 84 4.96 10.38 8.71
CA ALA A 84 4.69 10.30 10.15
C ALA A 84 3.20 10.55 10.45
N GLY A 85 2.72 9.99 11.56
CA GLY A 85 1.36 10.20 12.04
C GLY A 85 0.28 9.51 11.20
N ILE A 86 0.59 8.42 10.51
CA ILE A 86 -0.38 7.67 9.68
C ILE A 86 -0.45 6.22 10.17
N LEU A 87 -1.67 5.74 10.45
CA LEU A 87 -1.98 4.33 10.66
C LEU A 87 -2.64 3.78 9.39
N ILE A 88 -2.06 2.72 8.81
CA ILE A 88 -2.58 2.08 7.61
C ILE A 88 -2.88 0.60 7.83
N ALA A 89 -3.87 0.10 7.09
CA ALA A 89 -3.97 -1.31 6.75
C ALA A 89 -3.33 -1.51 5.36
N GLU A 90 -2.23 -2.26 5.31
CA GLU A 90 -1.51 -2.60 4.08
C GLU A 90 -1.92 -4.00 3.60
N ILE A 91 -2.45 -4.09 2.39
CA ILE A 91 -2.76 -5.35 1.71
C ILE A 91 -1.82 -5.43 0.51
N GLN A 92 -1.05 -6.50 0.42
CA GLN A 92 0.00 -6.63 -0.60
C GLN A 92 0.08 -8.04 -1.17
N GLN A 93 0.68 -8.15 -2.34
CA GLN A 93 1.17 -9.41 -2.87
C GLN A 93 2.15 -10.06 -1.87
N ASN A 94 2.18 -11.38 -1.80
CA ASN A 94 3.08 -12.12 -0.90
C ASN A 94 4.55 -12.02 -1.36
N SER A 95 5.15 -10.85 -1.12
CA SER A 95 6.51 -10.49 -1.48
C SER A 95 7.06 -9.48 -0.48
N ASN A 96 8.32 -9.67 -0.07
CA ASN A 96 9.06 -8.76 0.80
C ASN A 96 10.03 -7.86 0.02
N LEU A 97 9.94 -7.84 -1.31
CA LEU A 97 10.93 -7.18 -2.15
C LEU A 97 10.74 -5.66 -2.16
N THR A 98 11.76 -4.94 -1.67
CA THR A 98 11.73 -3.48 -1.52
C THR A 98 13.03 -2.86 -2.01
N TYR A 99 12.96 -1.99 -3.01
CA TYR A 99 14.10 -1.20 -3.44
C TYR A 99 14.07 0.18 -2.79
N ARG A 100 14.86 0.29 -1.73
CA ARG A 100 15.02 1.53 -0.96
C ARG A 100 15.89 2.53 -1.71
N ILE A 101 15.39 3.75 -1.89
CA ILE A 101 16.08 4.84 -2.59
C ILE A 101 16.68 5.83 -1.61
N TYR A 102 15.92 6.23 -0.60
CA TYR A 102 16.36 7.19 0.42
C TYR A 102 15.78 6.84 1.80
N ASP A 103 16.55 7.12 2.85
CA ASP A 103 16.17 6.76 4.21
C ASP A 103 16.40 7.84 5.27
N TYR A 104 16.43 9.10 4.84
CA TYR A 104 16.55 10.26 5.73
C TYR A 104 17.85 10.27 6.55
N GLY A 105 18.91 9.63 6.06
CA GLY A 105 20.20 9.53 6.75
C GLY A 105 20.15 8.79 8.09
N ARG A 106 19.07 8.04 8.37
CA ARG A 106 18.88 7.35 9.65
C ARG A 106 19.90 6.23 9.83
N VAL A 107 20.37 6.08 11.07
CA VAL A 107 21.28 5.02 11.50
C VAL A 107 20.62 4.15 12.56
N ASP A 108 21.02 2.88 12.61
CA ASP A 108 20.63 1.98 13.69
C ASP A 108 21.40 2.27 14.99
N THR A 109 21.16 1.47 16.03
CA THR A 109 21.82 1.59 17.34
C THR A 109 23.34 1.41 17.28
N ASN A 110 23.86 0.87 16.18
CA ASN A 110 25.29 0.66 15.95
C ASN A 110 25.88 1.73 15.01
N GLY A 111 25.11 2.76 14.64
CA GLY A 111 25.55 3.82 13.73
C GLY A 111 25.55 3.42 12.26
N LYS A 112 24.94 2.30 11.87
CA LYS A 112 24.93 1.82 10.48
C LYS A 112 23.66 2.26 9.74
N THR A 113 23.83 2.77 8.51
CA THR A 113 22.71 3.08 7.61
C THR A 113 22.13 1.82 6.98
N ARG A 114 20.83 1.83 6.70
CA ARG A 114 20.19 0.72 5.96
C ARG A 114 20.63 0.70 4.49
N PRO A 115 20.70 -0.48 3.86
CA PRO A 115 21.09 -0.60 2.46
C PRO A 115 20.09 0.10 1.53
N LEU A 116 20.64 0.79 0.53
CA LEU A 116 19.93 1.40 -0.60
C LEU A 116 20.12 0.53 -1.85
N HIS A 117 19.15 0.55 -2.75
CA HIS A 117 19.06 -0.30 -3.94
C HIS A 117 18.86 0.55 -5.19
N ILE A 118 19.80 1.49 -5.42
CA ILE A 118 19.64 2.56 -6.40
C ILE A 118 19.56 2.01 -7.84
N ALA A 119 20.40 1.04 -8.20
CA ALA A 119 20.41 0.46 -9.54
C ALA A 119 19.06 -0.18 -9.88
N GLN A 120 18.54 -1.03 -8.98
CA GLN A 120 17.25 -1.68 -9.18
C GLN A 120 16.09 -0.68 -9.18
N ALA A 121 16.14 0.35 -8.32
CA ALA A 121 15.13 1.39 -8.32
C ALA A 121 15.11 2.20 -9.64
N LEU A 122 16.27 2.49 -10.23
CA LEU A 122 16.37 3.17 -11.53
C LEU A 122 15.75 2.35 -12.67
N ASP A 123 15.76 1.02 -12.56
CA ASP A 123 15.18 0.14 -13.57
C ASP A 123 13.65 0.13 -13.52
N VAL A 124 13.08 0.11 -12.31
CA VAL A 124 11.65 -0.22 -12.12
C VAL A 124 10.75 0.99 -11.81
N THR A 125 11.33 2.13 -11.43
CA THR A 125 10.52 3.30 -11.04
C THR A 125 9.83 3.93 -12.25
N ARG A 126 8.51 4.12 -12.15
CA ARG A 126 7.74 4.96 -13.06
C ARG A 126 7.93 6.42 -12.66
N LEU A 127 8.49 7.22 -13.57
CA LEU A 127 8.96 8.60 -13.31
C LEU A 127 7.90 9.65 -13.61
N GLU A 128 6.68 9.42 -13.12
CA GLU A 128 5.53 10.29 -13.37
C GLU A 128 4.52 10.25 -12.23
N ARG A 129 3.50 11.09 -12.34
CA ARG A 129 2.41 11.14 -11.36
C ARG A 129 1.49 9.93 -11.54
N PRO A 130 1.16 9.19 -10.46
CA PRO A 130 0.16 8.13 -10.53
C PRO A 130 -1.20 8.70 -10.95
N THR A 131 -1.92 7.96 -11.80
CA THR A 131 -3.23 8.39 -12.34
C THR A 131 -4.41 7.84 -11.54
N ARG A 132 -4.18 6.82 -10.70
CA ARG A 132 -5.24 6.24 -9.86
C ARG A 132 -5.69 7.25 -8.80
N PRO A 133 -7.00 7.43 -8.62
CA PRO A 133 -7.53 8.23 -7.52
C PRO A 133 -7.10 7.69 -6.15
N THR A 134 -6.91 8.58 -5.18
CA THR A 134 -6.56 8.26 -3.79
C THR A 134 -7.81 8.02 -2.92
N ARG A 135 -8.80 7.32 -3.47
CA ARG A 135 -10.12 7.08 -2.85
C ARG A 135 -10.60 5.67 -3.18
N PRO A 136 -11.59 5.13 -2.45
CA PRO A 136 -12.20 3.84 -2.77
C PRO A 136 -12.66 3.76 -4.24
N GLN A 137 -12.46 2.59 -4.85
CA GLN A 137 -12.83 2.33 -6.25
C GLN A 137 -14.34 2.22 -6.49
N GLY A 138 -15.11 1.84 -5.46
CA GLY A 138 -16.57 1.75 -5.53
C GLY A 138 -17.28 2.67 -4.53
N GLY A 139 -18.57 2.90 -4.81
CA GLY A 139 -19.48 3.55 -3.88
C GLY A 139 -19.93 2.62 -2.74
N PRO A 140 -20.62 3.16 -1.72
CA PRO A 140 -21.24 2.35 -0.69
C PRO A 140 -22.42 1.55 -1.26
N GLU A 141 -22.52 0.30 -0.84
CA GLU A 141 -23.63 -0.61 -1.13
C GLU A 141 -24.29 -1.04 0.18
N SER A 142 -25.61 -0.88 0.28
CA SER A 142 -26.40 -1.35 1.43
C SER A 142 -27.02 -2.70 1.14
N LEU A 143 -26.82 -3.65 2.04
CA LEU A 143 -27.40 -4.99 2.00
C LEU A 143 -28.14 -5.27 3.31
N ASP A 144 -28.88 -6.38 3.37
CA ASP A 144 -29.50 -6.79 4.62
C ASP A 144 -28.43 -7.19 5.63
N GLY A 145 -28.46 -6.56 6.81
CA GLY A 145 -27.50 -6.80 7.90
C GLY A 145 -26.14 -6.11 7.79
N PHE A 146 -25.73 -5.59 6.63
CA PHE A 146 -24.44 -4.91 6.48
C PHE A 146 -24.38 -3.94 5.31
N SER A 147 -23.39 -3.05 5.31
CA SER A 147 -23.00 -2.26 4.14
C SER A 147 -21.56 -2.56 3.76
N ARG A 148 -21.22 -2.45 2.48
CA ARG A 148 -19.84 -2.60 2.00
C ARG A 148 -19.45 -1.51 1.01
N ARG A 149 -18.15 -1.27 0.86
CA ARG A 149 -17.58 -0.35 -0.13
C ARG A 149 -16.33 -0.99 -0.72
N LEU A 150 -16.23 -1.05 -2.05
CA LEU A 150 -15.03 -1.56 -2.73
C LEU A 150 -13.89 -0.56 -2.54
N LEU A 151 -12.85 -0.95 -1.79
CA LEU A 151 -11.65 -0.14 -1.62
C LEU A 151 -10.77 -0.25 -2.85
N ALA A 152 -10.40 -1.49 -3.21
CA ALA A 152 -9.63 -1.78 -4.42
C ALA A 152 -9.82 -3.23 -4.89
N SER A 153 -9.67 -3.44 -6.20
CA SER A 153 -9.61 -4.76 -6.82
C SER A 153 -8.47 -4.82 -7.87
N CYS A 154 -7.78 -5.95 -7.90
CA CYS A 154 -6.82 -6.34 -8.93
C CYS A 154 -6.76 -7.88 -9.02
N ASP A 155 -5.90 -8.40 -9.89
CA ASP A 155 -5.76 -9.85 -10.11
C ASP A 155 -5.25 -10.63 -8.89
N ILE A 156 -4.72 -9.93 -7.88
CA ILE A 156 -4.07 -10.52 -6.70
C ILE A 156 -5.02 -10.52 -5.50
N PHE A 157 -5.81 -9.46 -5.33
CA PHE A 157 -6.71 -9.30 -4.20
C PHE A 157 -7.90 -8.39 -4.53
N THR A 158 -8.99 -8.58 -3.79
CA THR A 158 -10.12 -7.65 -3.74
C THR A 158 -10.39 -7.30 -2.29
N VAL A 159 -10.50 -6.01 -1.99
CA VAL A 159 -10.66 -5.51 -0.62
C VAL A 159 -11.92 -4.68 -0.51
N TYR A 160 -12.76 -5.05 0.46
CA TYR A 160 -13.95 -4.29 0.85
C TYR A 160 -13.78 -3.76 2.27
N GLU A 161 -14.25 -2.54 2.48
CA GLU A 161 -14.59 -2.05 3.82
C GLU A 161 -16.04 -2.42 4.10
N MET A 162 -16.34 -2.91 5.31
CA MET A 162 -17.67 -3.36 5.69
C MET A 162 -18.08 -2.78 7.04
N LYS A 163 -19.35 -2.39 7.15
CA LYS A 163 -20.01 -2.11 8.45
C LYS A 163 -21.05 -3.21 8.66
N ILE A 164 -20.89 -4.00 9.71
CA ILE A 164 -21.58 -5.28 9.88
C ILE A 164 -22.41 -5.25 11.15
N ARG A 165 -23.70 -5.57 11.03
CA ARG A 165 -24.53 -6.11 12.13
C ARG A 165 -24.57 -7.63 12.04
N GLU A 166 -24.78 -8.14 10.83
CA GLU A 166 -24.76 -9.56 10.50
C GLU A 166 -24.38 -9.71 9.01
N ALA A 167 -23.47 -10.64 8.69
CA ALA A 167 -23.09 -10.92 7.31
C ALA A 167 -22.67 -12.38 7.17
N ALA A 168 -23.05 -12.99 6.04
CA ALA A 168 -22.56 -14.32 5.65
C ALA A 168 -21.43 -14.17 4.64
N LEU A 169 -20.22 -14.58 5.03
CA LEU A 169 -19.06 -14.62 4.16
C LEU A 169 -18.92 -16.02 3.55
N ARG A 170 -18.64 -16.11 2.24
CA ARG A 170 -18.48 -17.38 1.53
C ARG A 170 -17.15 -17.40 0.80
N ALA A 171 -16.42 -18.48 0.95
CA ALA A 171 -15.22 -18.81 0.19
C ALA A 171 -15.32 -20.29 -0.23
N ASP A 172 -14.61 -20.64 -1.29
CA ASP A 172 -14.52 -21.99 -1.86
C ASP A 172 -13.08 -22.53 -1.77
N GLU A 173 -12.81 -23.69 -2.36
CA GLU A 173 -11.47 -24.30 -2.33
C GLU A 173 -10.38 -23.48 -3.05
N LYS A 174 -10.74 -22.39 -3.73
CA LYS A 174 -9.84 -21.51 -4.48
C LYS A 174 -9.74 -20.11 -3.87
N SER A 175 -10.43 -19.84 -2.77
CA SER A 175 -10.51 -18.52 -2.16
C SER A 175 -10.52 -18.57 -0.64
N PHE A 176 -10.22 -17.44 -0.02
CA PHE A 176 -10.34 -17.28 1.43
C PHE A 176 -10.64 -15.82 1.75
N HIS A 177 -11.08 -15.57 2.99
CA HIS A 177 -11.23 -14.22 3.53
C HIS A 177 -10.12 -13.94 4.53
N SER A 178 -9.47 -12.79 4.40
CA SER A 178 -8.65 -12.19 5.46
C SER A 178 -9.44 -11.05 6.07
N LEU A 179 -9.68 -11.12 7.38
CA LEU A 179 -10.54 -10.17 8.09
C LEU A 179 -9.70 -9.34 9.05
N ILE A 180 -9.86 -8.02 8.98
CA ILE A 180 -9.28 -7.06 9.90
C ILE A 180 -10.44 -6.30 10.54
N CYS A 181 -10.60 -6.42 11.86
CA CYS A 181 -11.57 -5.63 12.62
C CYS A 181 -10.90 -4.31 13.00
N LEU A 182 -11.43 -3.21 12.47
CA LEU A 182 -10.87 -1.86 12.70
C LEU A 182 -11.54 -1.13 13.87
N ASP A 183 -12.79 -1.47 14.17
CA ASP A 183 -13.58 -0.86 15.23
C ASP A 183 -14.73 -1.80 15.64
N GLY A 184 -15.18 -1.65 16.89
CA GLY A 184 -16.23 -2.45 17.50
C GLY A 184 -15.86 -3.92 17.77
N ASP A 185 -16.87 -4.69 18.15
CA ASP A 185 -16.76 -6.12 18.44
C ASP A 185 -17.43 -6.96 17.34
N ALA A 186 -16.89 -8.14 17.07
CA ALA A 186 -17.52 -9.08 16.14
C ALA A 186 -17.32 -10.54 16.56
N LEU A 187 -18.36 -11.36 16.39
CA LEU A 187 -18.29 -12.81 16.59
C LEU A 187 -18.33 -13.53 15.25
N LEU A 188 -17.25 -14.21 14.90
CA LEU A 188 -17.17 -15.08 13.73
C LEU A 188 -17.73 -16.46 14.08
N LEU A 189 -18.66 -16.94 13.26
CA LEU A 189 -19.30 -18.25 13.40
C LEU A 189 -18.91 -19.18 12.24
N ASP A 190 -18.61 -20.44 12.52
CA ASP A 190 -18.54 -21.52 11.52
C ASP A 190 -19.79 -22.40 11.65
N ARG A 191 -20.62 -22.42 10.59
CA ARG A 191 -21.90 -23.16 10.54
C ARG A 191 -22.76 -22.94 11.81
N GLY A 192 -22.83 -21.70 12.26
CA GLY A 192 -23.62 -21.28 13.44
C GLY A 192 -22.94 -21.50 14.79
N LYS A 193 -21.71 -22.03 14.83
CA LYS A 193 -20.95 -22.23 16.07
C LYS A 193 -19.86 -21.15 16.21
N PRO A 194 -19.62 -20.59 17.41
CA PRO A 194 -18.53 -19.64 17.64
C PRO A 194 -17.17 -20.20 17.21
N LEU A 195 -16.47 -19.45 16.35
CA LEU A 195 -15.13 -19.76 15.87
C LEU A 195 -14.08 -18.80 16.44
N PHE A 196 -14.34 -17.49 16.39
CA PHE A 196 -13.42 -16.45 16.83
C PHE A 196 -14.18 -15.19 17.25
N ALA A 197 -13.67 -14.45 18.22
CA ALA A 197 -14.25 -13.17 18.63
C ALA A 197 -13.21 -12.05 18.47
N PHE A 198 -13.55 -11.04 17.67
CA PHE A 198 -12.88 -9.75 17.64
C PHE A 198 -13.39 -8.92 18.83
N ARG A 199 -12.46 -8.36 19.59
CA ARG A 199 -12.67 -7.54 20.78
C ARG A 199 -11.66 -6.41 20.77
#